data_AF-A0A968U8H5-F1
#
_entry.id   AF-A0A968U8H5-F1
#
_cell.length_a   1.000
_cell.length_b   1.000
_cell.length_c   1.000
_cell.angle_alpha   90.00
_cell.angle_beta   90.00
_cell.angle_gamma   90.00
#
_symmetry.space_group_name_H-M   'P 1'
#
loop_
_entity.id
_entity.type
_entity.pdbx_description
1 polymer ?
#
loop_
_entity_poly.entity_id
_entity_poly.type
_entity_poly.pdbx_seq_one_letter_code
_entity_poly.pdbx_strand_id
1 'polypeptide(L)'
;MTSLTTTLATELNLRPAQVTAALELFAEGATVPFVARYRKERTGNLDEVQLRHIAERHQYLTELEERRQTVLDEIAAQGKLTDALKSAILACQQKTELEDLYLPHRPKRRTRATMAKEKGLEPLAEAIAELNRSGQRQSLAQLAKPYVSATGAPSVEEALQGAADILAEQVAERADLRRYLRDQLLQRGHITAAIKKEHREGTTKFDMYRDYQAPLRTIASHNLLALWRGEREGILKVGLDLEVDPILHALEKRLVKTPVTEIRQFYQEVIKDAYGRLLKPSLTSEVMAEKKAWADGVSIQTFEANLKNLLLSPPAGMKPTLGVDPGFRTGCKVAA
;
A
#
# COMPACT_ATOMS: atom_id res chain seq x y z
N MET A 1 -6.46 -9.76 -24.44
CA MET A 1 -5.83 -9.88 -23.11
C MET A 1 -5.02 -11.17 -23.12
N THR A 2 -3.75 -11.13 -22.73
CA THR A 2 -2.94 -12.34 -22.56
C THR A 2 -3.56 -13.22 -21.49
N SER A 3 -3.68 -14.52 -21.75
CA SER A 3 -4.14 -15.49 -20.75
C SER A 3 -3.23 -15.44 -19.52
N LEU A 4 -3.80 -15.61 -18.32
CA LEU A 4 -3.05 -15.70 -17.04
C LEU A 4 -1.85 -16.65 -17.15
N THR A 5 -2.02 -17.76 -17.87
CA THR A 5 -0.96 -18.73 -18.16
C THR A 5 0.23 -18.11 -18.88
N THR A 6 0.00 -17.21 -19.84
CA THR A 6 1.07 -16.54 -20.61
C THR A 6 1.85 -15.57 -19.75
N THR A 7 1.15 -14.83 -18.88
CA THR A 7 1.77 -13.94 -17.90
C THR A 7 2.66 -14.73 -16.93
N LEU A 8 2.13 -15.81 -16.34
CA LEU A 8 2.88 -16.70 -15.45
C LEU A 8 4.11 -17.31 -16.11
N ALA A 9 3.97 -17.81 -17.33
CA ALA A 9 5.06 -18.38 -18.09
C ALA A 9 6.19 -17.37 -18.32
N THR A 10 5.84 -16.13 -18.64
CA THR A 10 6.80 -15.04 -18.86
C THR A 10 7.48 -14.63 -17.56
N GLU A 11 6.72 -14.38 -16.49
CA GLU A 11 7.24 -13.92 -15.20
C GLU A 11 8.14 -14.96 -14.52
N LEU A 12 7.78 -16.24 -14.61
CA LEU A 12 8.53 -17.33 -13.99
C LEU A 12 9.59 -17.95 -14.91
N ASN A 13 9.73 -17.44 -16.13
CA ASN A 13 10.62 -17.97 -17.16
C ASN A 13 10.40 -19.48 -17.41
N LEU A 14 9.13 -19.87 -17.57
CA LEU A 14 8.68 -21.24 -17.82
C LEU A 14 7.98 -21.35 -19.15
N ARG A 15 7.84 -22.57 -19.70
CA ARG A 15 7.06 -22.77 -20.92
C ARG A 15 5.56 -22.73 -20.58
N PRO A 16 4.71 -22.09 -21.41
CA PRO A 16 3.26 -22.04 -21.17
C PRO A 16 2.62 -23.41 -20.92
N ALA A 17 3.04 -24.44 -21.66
CA ALA A 17 2.54 -25.81 -21.49
C ALA A 17 2.82 -26.38 -20.09
N GLN A 18 3.96 -26.04 -19.47
CA GLN A 18 4.30 -26.50 -18.12
C GLN A 18 3.40 -25.84 -17.08
N VAL A 19 3.12 -24.54 -17.26
CA VAL A 19 2.21 -23.79 -16.39
C VAL A 19 0.79 -24.33 -16.52
N THR A 20 0.28 -24.51 -17.74
CA THR A 20 -1.05 -25.09 -17.98
C THR A 20 -1.20 -26.44 -17.30
N ALA A 21 -0.25 -27.36 -17.53
CA ALA A 21 -0.30 -28.69 -16.93
C ALA A 21 -0.27 -28.67 -15.39
N ALA A 22 0.52 -27.77 -14.80
CA ALA A 22 0.55 -27.60 -13.35
C ALA A 22 -0.78 -27.05 -12.80
N LEU A 23 -1.37 -26.04 -13.45
CA LEU A 23 -2.63 -25.43 -13.03
C LEU A 23 -3.82 -26.40 -13.16
N GLU A 24 -3.87 -27.22 -14.21
CA GLU A 24 -4.88 -28.28 -14.35
C GLU A 24 -4.80 -29.26 -13.18
N LEU A 25 -3.59 -29.73 -12.84
CA LEU A 25 -3.38 -30.63 -11.72
C LEU A 25 -3.81 -30.01 -10.39
N PHE A 26 -3.54 -28.72 -10.17
CA PHE A 26 -4.00 -28.02 -8.98
C PHE A 26 -5.53 -27.86 -8.94
N ALA A 27 -6.18 -27.62 -10.08
CA ALA A 27 -7.63 -27.59 -10.18
C ALA A 27 -8.27 -28.96 -9.91
N GLU A 28 -7.59 -30.06 -10.25
CA GLU A 28 -7.95 -31.43 -9.88
C GLU A 28 -7.73 -31.73 -8.38
N GLY A 29 -7.19 -30.79 -7.59
CA GLY A 29 -6.92 -30.94 -6.16
C GLY A 29 -5.55 -31.55 -5.82
N ALA A 30 -4.65 -31.68 -6.80
CA ALA A 30 -3.31 -32.19 -6.54
C ALA A 30 -2.48 -31.19 -5.71
N THR A 31 -1.73 -31.71 -4.73
CA THR A 31 -0.82 -30.89 -3.93
C THR A 31 0.53 -30.70 -4.63
N VAL A 32 1.26 -29.63 -4.28
CA VAL A 32 2.60 -29.38 -4.81
C VAL A 32 3.54 -30.61 -4.64
N PRO A 33 3.64 -31.26 -3.46
CA PRO A 33 4.47 -32.45 -3.32
C PRO A 33 4.01 -33.64 -4.18
N PHE A 34 2.69 -33.80 -4.37
CA PHE A 34 2.15 -34.85 -5.23
C PHE A 34 2.55 -34.64 -6.68
N VAL A 35 2.39 -33.42 -7.20
CA VAL A 35 2.76 -33.07 -8.57
C VAL A 35 4.27 -33.21 -8.77
N ALA A 36 5.06 -32.65 -7.85
CA ALA A 36 6.51 -32.71 -7.87
C ALA A 36 7.05 -34.15 -7.82
N ARG A 37 6.33 -35.11 -7.21
CA ARG A 37 6.80 -36.51 -7.10
C ARG A 37 6.24 -37.43 -8.19
N TYR A 38 4.95 -37.32 -8.49
CA TYR A 38 4.21 -38.33 -9.28
C TYR A 38 3.72 -37.82 -10.64
N ARG A 39 3.91 -36.53 -10.96
CA ARG A 39 3.46 -35.91 -12.21
C ARG A 39 4.55 -35.08 -12.90
N LYS A 40 5.83 -35.36 -12.58
CA LYS A 40 7.00 -34.67 -13.17
C LYS A 40 6.96 -34.64 -14.70
N GLU A 41 6.65 -35.76 -15.34
CA GLU A 41 6.62 -35.83 -16.81
C GLU A 41 5.52 -34.95 -17.41
N ARG A 42 4.32 -34.95 -16.81
CA ARG A 42 3.18 -34.12 -17.24
C ARG A 42 3.50 -32.62 -17.15
N THR A 43 4.27 -32.19 -16.15
CA THR A 43 4.68 -30.79 -15.99
C THR A 43 6.02 -30.44 -16.64
N GLY A 44 6.68 -31.40 -17.30
CA GLY A 44 7.99 -31.18 -17.90
C GLY A 44 9.11 -30.96 -16.88
N ASN A 45 9.09 -31.74 -15.79
CA ASN A 45 10.05 -31.77 -14.69
C ASN A 45 10.14 -30.49 -13.85
N LEU A 46 9.00 -29.83 -13.60
CA LEU A 46 8.97 -28.74 -12.62
C LEU A 46 9.29 -29.26 -11.21
N ASP A 47 10.14 -28.53 -10.49
CA ASP A 47 10.44 -28.81 -9.09
C ASP A 47 9.39 -28.22 -8.14
N GLU A 48 9.50 -28.57 -6.85
CA GLU A 48 8.58 -28.11 -5.81
C GLU A 48 8.57 -26.59 -5.62
N VAL A 49 9.71 -25.92 -5.82
CA VAL A 49 9.83 -24.46 -5.67
C VAL A 49 9.11 -23.76 -6.83
N GLN A 50 9.34 -24.22 -8.07
CA GLN A 50 8.68 -23.70 -9.26
C GLN A 50 7.16 -23.91 -9.18
N LEU A 51 6.71 -25.10 -8.77
CA LEU A 51 5.28 -25.41 -8.60
C LEU A 51 4.62 -24.54 -7.52
N ARG A 52 5.32 -24.28 -6.42
CA ARG A 52 4.83 -23.36 -5.37
C ARG A 52 4.70 -21.94 -5.89
N HIS A 53 5.70 -21.43 -6.61
CA HIS A 53 5.64 -20.10 -7.21
C HIS A 53 4.51 -19.98 -8.24
N ILE A 54 4.24 -21.01 -9.05
CA ILE A 54 3.09 -21.04 -9.97
C ILE A 54 1.79 -20.91 -9.18
N ALA A 55 1.60 -21.70 -8.13
CA ALA A 55 0.38 -21.70 -7.33
C ALA A 55 0.13 -20.33 -6.67
N GLU A 56 1.14 -19.80 -5.98
CA GLU A 56 1.06 -18.51 -5.28
C GLU A 56 0.80 -17.35 -6.26
N ARG A 57 1.53 -17.31 -7.39
CA ARG A 57 1.37 -16.24 -8.37
C ARG A 57 0.06 -16.34 -9.13
N HIS A 58 -0.38 -17.56 -9.47
CA HIS A 58 -1.69 -17.77 -10.08
C HIS A 58 -2.80 -17.27 -9.16
N GLN A 59 -2.77 -17.63 -7.87
CA GLN A 59 -3.73 -17.13 -6.89
C GLN A 59 -3.75 -15.59 -6.85
N TYR A 60 -2.58 -14.95 -6.77
CA TYR A 60 -2.51 -13.49 -6.78
C TYR A 60 -3.16 -12.85 -8.02
N LEU A 61 -2.87 -13.40 -9.21
CA LEU A 61 -3.38 -12.86 -10.47
C LEU A 61 -4.88 -13.11 -10.62
N THR A 62 -5.38 -14.26 -10.16
CA THR A 62 -6.83 -14.54 -10.13
C THR A 62 -7.56 -13.56 -9.23
N GLU A 63 -7.06 -13.33 -8.00
CA GLU A 63 -7.64 -12.33 -7.08
C GLU A 63 -7.59 -10.91 -7.66
N LEU A 64 -6.54 -10.58 -8.42
CA LEU A 64 -6.43 -9.29 -9.12
C LEU A 64 -7.47 -9.18 -10.24
N GLU A 65 -7.70 -10.23 -11.03
CA GLU A 65 -8.69 -10.24 -12.12
C GLU A 65 -10.12 -10.13 -11.57
N GLU A 66 -10.45 -10.91 -10.54
CA GLU A 66 -11.75 -10.83 -9.85
C GLU A 66 -12.00 -9.41 -9.32
N ARG A 67 -11.01 -8.83 -8.63
CA ARG A 67 -11.12 -7.47 -8.12
C ARG A 67 -11.23 -6.45 -9.25
N ARG A 68 -10.50 -6.63 -10.36
CA ARG A 68 -10.56 -5.76 -11.54
C ARG A 68 -11.96 -5.74 -12.12
N GLN A 69 -12.59 -6.90 -12.26
CA GLN A 69 -13.96 -7.00 -12.76
C GLN A 69 -14.94 -6.26 -11.84
N THR A 70 -14.86 -6.48 -10.53
CA THR A 70 -15.67 -5.74 -9.55
C THR A 70 -15.50 -4.22 -9.68
N VAL A 71 -14.26 -3.74 -9.80
CA VAL A 71 -13.95 -2.31 -9.98
C VAL A 71 -14.57 -1.77 -11.27
N LEU A 72 -14.47 -2.50 -12.38
CA LEU A 72 -15.07 -2.11 -13.65
C LEU A 72 -16.61 -2.01 -13.53
N ASP A 73 -17.24 -3.00 -12.92
CA ASP A 73 -18.70 -3.06 -12.76
C ASP A 73 -19.22 -1.93 -11.87
N GLU A 74 -18.53 -1.65 -10.76
CA GLU A 74 -18.91 -0.57 -9.85
C GLU A 74 -18.76 0.82 -10.48
N ILE A 75 -17.71 1.06 -11.27
CA ILE A 75 -17.49 2.33 -11.98
C ILE A 75 -18.50 2.48 -13.14
N ALA A 76 -18.79 1.38 -13.85
CA ALA A 76 -19.80 1.35 -14.92
C ALA A 76 -21.20 1.64 -14.38
N ALA A 77 -21.57 1.07 -13.23
CA ALA A 77 -22.86 1.32 -12.56
C ALA A 77 -23.05 2.80 -12.17
N GLN A 78 -21.96 3.55 -11.96
CA GLN A 78 -21.99 4.99 -11.70
C GLN A 78 -22.05 5.84 -12.99
N GLY A 79 -21.97 5.23 -14.18
CA GLY A 79 -21.90 5.93 -15.46
C GLY A 79 -20.59 6.71 -15.66
N LYS A 80 -19.54 6.40 -14.90
CA LYS A 80 -18.25 7.13 -14.92
C LYS A 80 -17.11 6.38 -15.61
N LEU A 81 -17.39 5.20 -16.19
CA LEU A 81 -16.39 4.39 -16.86
C LEU A 81 -16.09 4.94 -18.26
N THR A 82 -15.06 5.76 -18.37
CA THR A 82 -14.56 6.25 -19.67
C THR A 82 -13.68 5.20 -20.33
N ASP A 83 -13.54 5.24 -21.66
CA ASP A 83 -12.66 4.32 -22.40
C ASP A 83 -11.19 4.42 -21.95
N ALA A 84 -10.73 5.63 -21.61
CA ALA A 84 -9.40 5.86 -21.08
C ALA A 84 -9.21 5.20 -19.69
N LEU A 85 -10.20 5.34 -18.80
CA LEU A 85 -10.17 4.71 -17.48
C LEU A 85 -10.26 3.20 -17.56
N LYS A 86 -11.15 2.68 -18.42
CA LYS A 86 -11.26 1.24 -18.70
C LYS A 86 -9.94 0.66 -19.19
N SER A 87 -9.29 1.35 -20.14
CA SER A 87 -7.97 0.93 -20.66
C SER A 87 -6.90 0.94 -19.57
N ALA A 88 -6.88 1.96 -18.70
CA ALA A 88 -5.97 2.02 -17.58
C ALA A 88 -6.18 0.87 -16.58
N ILE A 89 -7.43 0.57 -16.21
CA ILE A 89 -7.79 -0.53 -15.30
C ILE A 89 -7.38 -1.90 -15.87
N LEU A 90 -7.63 -2.12 -17.17
CA LEU A 90 -7.24 -3.36 -17.86
C LEU A 90 -5.72 -3.54 -17.95
N ALA A 91 -4.97 -2.43 -17.95
CA ALA A 91 -3.51 -2.45 -17.99
C ALA A 91 -2.86 -2.67 -16.60
N CYS A 92 -3.61 -2.53 -15.49
CA CYS A 92 -3.07 -2.68 -14.14
C CYS A 92 -2.52 -4.08 -13.89
N GLN A 93 -1.28 -4.14 -13.41
CA GLN A 93 -0.60 -5.40 -13.04
C GLN A 93 -0.51 -5.61 -11.53
N GLN A 94 -0.84 -4.59 -10.74
CA GLN A 94 -0.74 -4.61 -9.28
C GLN A 94 -2.06 -4.21 -8.64
N LYS A 95 -2.41 -4.87 -7.54
CA LYS A 95 -3.61 -4.56 -6.76
C LYS A 95 -3.63 -3.11 -6.25
N THR A 96 -2.47 -2.59 -5.83
CA THR A 96 -2.32 -1.20 -5.35
C THR A 96 -2.66 -0.18 -6.42
N GLU A 97 -2.17 -0.39 -7.65
CA GLU A 97 -2.48 0.47 -8.80
C GLU A 97 -3.98 0.45 -9.15
N LEU A 98 -4.59 -0.73 -9.09
CA LEU A 98 -6.03 -0.89 -9.32
C LEU A 98 -6.85 -0.13 -8.27
N GLU A 99 -6.48 -0.25 -6.98
CA GLU A 99 -7.16 0.48 -5.91
C GLU A 99 -6.96 1.99 -6.01
N ASP A 100 -5.78 2.45 -6.45
CA ASP A 100 -5.52 3.88 -6.70
C ASP A 100 -6.44 4.45 -7.80
N LEU A 101 -6.70 3.69 -8.88
CA LEU A 101 -7.62 4.09 -9.95
C LEU A 101 -9.10 4.05 -9.52
N TYR A 102 -9.44 3.10 -8.64
CA TYR A 102 -10.80 2.93 -8.12
C TYR A 102 -11.16 3.97 -7.04
N LEU A 103 -10.16 4.51 -6.33
CA LEU A 103 -10.34 5.39 -5.18
C LEU A 103 -11.34 6.55 -5.39
N PRO A 104 -11.34 7.30 -6.51
CA PRO A 104 -12.31 8.38 -6.76
C PRO A 104 -13.77 7.92 -6.86
N HIS A 105 -13.99 6.64 -7.18
CA HIS A 105 -15.29 6.03 -7.41
C HIS A 105 -15.78 5.21 -6.22
N ARG A 106 -14.92 5.02 -5.22
CA ARG A 106 -15.26 4.27 -4.02
C ARG A 106 -16.34 5.03 -3.21
N PRO A 107 -17.36 4.34 -2.68
CA PRO A 107 -18.32 4.95 -1.75
C PRO A 107 -17.61 5.62 -0.56
N LYS A 108 -17.87 6.92 -0.36
CA LYS A 108 -17.17 7.72 0.65
C LYS A 108 -18.00 7.86 1.92
N ARG A 109 -17.32 7.83 3.06
CA ARG A 109 -17.89 8.34 4.32
C ARG A 109 -18.07 9.85 4.21
N ARG A 110 -18.89 10.43 5.08
CA ARG A 110 -19.12 11.88 5.14
C ARG A 110 -17.79 12.62 5.44
N THR A 111 -17.14 13.17 4.41
CA THR A 111 -15.88 13.92 4.49
C THR A 111 -16.13 15.42 4.38
N ARG A 112 -15.09 16.24 4.58
CA ARG A 112 -15.19 17.69 4.34
C ARG A 112 -15.58 18.00 2.89
N ALA A 113 -15.01 17.26 1.94
CA ALA A 113 -15.37 17.39 0.53
C ALA A 113 -16.81 16.96 0.26
N THR A 114 -17.29 15.83 0.81
CA THR A 114 -18.70 15.44 0.59
C THR A 114 -19.66 16.44 1.22
N MET A 115 -19.36 16.98 2.42
CA MET A 115 -20.16 18.04 3.03
C MET A 115 -20.16 19.33 2.19
N ALA A 116 -19.03 19.69 1.58
CA ALA A 116 -18.97 20.82 0.66
C ALA A 116 -19.77 20.57 -0.63
N LYS A 117 -19.74 19.35 -1.17
CA LYS A 117 -20.58 18.94 -2.31
C LYS A 117 -22.08 18.95 -1.98
N GLU A 118 -22.46 18.44 -0.80
CA GLU A 118 -23.84 18.49 -0.27
C GLU A 118 -24.35 19.92 -0.16
N LYS A 119 -23.47 20.88 0.18
CA LYS A 119 -23.79 22.31 0.18
C LYS A 119 -23.92 22.90 -1.24
N GLY A 120 -23.48 22.21 -2.29
CA GLY A 120 -23.51 22.72 -3.67
C GLY A 120 -22.28 23.52 -4.07
N LEU A 121 -21.13 23.34 -3.40
CA LEU A 121 -19.87 24.03 -3.71
C LEU A 121 -19.03 23.35 -4.81
N GLU A 122 -19.52 22.25 -5.38
CA GLU A 122 -18.81 21.53 -6.47
C GLU A 122 -18.58 22.41 -7.71
N PRO A 123 -19.56 23.19 -8.21
CA PRO A 123 -19.32 24.05 -9.37
C PRO A 123 -18.31 25.18 -9.08
N LEU A 124 -18.20 25.64 -7.83
CA LEU A 124 -17.16 26.59 -7.43
C LEU A 124 -15.76 25.95 -7.51
N ALA A 125 -15.61 24.72 -7.01
CA ALA A 125 -14.35 23.97 -7.13
C ALA A 125 -13.96 23.75 -8.60
N GLU A 126 -14.91 23.39 -9.46
CA GLU A 126 -14.69 23.24 -10.90
C GLU A 126 -14.29 24.55 -11.58
N ALA A 127 -14.94 25.66 -11.23
CA ALA A 127 -14.59 26.98 -11.75
C ALA A 127 -13.17 27.41 -11.34
N ILE A 128 -12.77 27.18 -10.08
CA ILE A 128 -11.41 27.45 -9.62
C ILE A 128 -10.39 26.55 -10.35
N ALA A 129 -10.73 25.29 -10.59
CA ALA A 129 -9.89 24.39 -11.36
C ALA A 129 -9.73 24.84 -12.82
N GLU A 130 -10.78 25.40 -13.42
CA GLU A 130 -10.72 25.98 -14.75
C GLU A 130 -9.87 27.25 -14.80
N LEU A 131 -9.94 28.11 -13.78
CA LEU A 131 -9.05 29.27 -13.69
C LEU A 131 -7.57 28.86 -13.59
N ASN A 132 -7.27 27.77 -12.88
CA ASN A 132 -5.91 27.22 -12.84
C ASN A 132 -5.46 26.70 -14.22
N ARG A 133 -6.34 26.09 -15.01
CA ARG A 133 -6.04 25.58 -16.37
C ARG A 133 -5.91 26.70 -17.41
N SER A 134 -6.88 27.61 -17.44
CA SER A 134 -6.99 28.66 -18.46
C SER A 134 -6.04 29.84 -18.23
N GLY A 135 -5.59 30.05 -16.99
CA GLY A 135 -4.75 31.20 -16.63
C GLY A 135 -5.51 32.53 -16.60
N GLN A 136 -6.83 32.50 -16.66
CA GLN A 136 -7.67 33.70 -16.60
C GLN A 136 -7.49 34.42 -15.25
N ARG A 137 -7.45 35.76 -15.32
CA ARG A 137 -7.37 36.63 -14.14
C ARG A 137 -8.78 36.93 -13.66
N GLN A 138 -9.20 36.26 -12.60
CA GLN A 138 -10.45 36.52 -11.91
C GLN A 138 -10.22 36.41 -10.41
N SER A 139 -10.80 37.32 -9.63
CA SER A 139 -10.70 37.25 -8.17
C SER A 139 -11.50 36.07 -7.63
N LEU A 140 -10.88 35.28 -6.76
CA LEU A 140 -11.54 34.14 -6.11
C LEU A 140 -12.70 34.59 -5.22
N ALA A 141 -12.53 35.72 -4.53
CA ALA A 141 -13.59 36.31 -3.72
C ALA A 141 -14.81 36.70 -4.58
N GLN A 142 -14.60 37.28 -5.76
CA GLN A 142 -15.68 37.62 -6.69
C GLN A 142 -16.34 36.36 -7.27
N LEU A 143 -15.55 35.33 -7.60
CA LEU A 143 -16.06 34.05 -8.09
C LEU A 143 -16.92 33.33 -7.06
N ALA A 144 -16.57 33.42 -5.77
CA ALA A 144 -17.26 32.72 -4.68
C ALA A 144 -18.55 33.43 -4.20
N LYS A 145 -18.69 34.75 -4.41
CA LYS A 145 -19.87 35.53 -3.97
C LYS A 145 -21.23 34.93 -4.38
N PRO A 146 -21.46 34.51 -5.64
CA PRO A 146 -22.75 33.92 -6.05
C PRO A 146 -23.08 32.63 -5.30
N TYR A 147 -22.05 31.88 -4.88
CA TYR A 147 -22.22 30.61 -4.19
C TYR A 147 -22.66 30.82 -2.75
N VAL A 148 -22.16 31.84 -2.05
CA VAL A 148 -22.58 32.17 -0.66
C VAL A 148 -24.10 32.28 -0.54
N SER A 149 -24.75 33.01 -1.47
CA SER A 149 -26.20 33.21 -1.47
C SER A 149 -27.00 31.97 -1.89
N ALA A 150 -26.41 31.05 -2.67
CA ALA A 150 -27.09 29.89 -3.24
C ALA A 150 -26.89 28.59 -2.44
N THR A 151 -25.76 28.44 -1.73
CA THR A 151 -25.30 27.19 -1.10
C THR A 151 -25.46 27.17 0.42
N GLY A 152 -26.02 28.23 1.01
CA GLY A 152 -26.10 28.38 2.47
C GLY A 152 -24.73 28.45 3.15
N ALA A 153 -23.67 28.81 2.41
CA ALA A 153 -22.36 29.05 3.00
C ALA A 153 -22.42 30.37 3.80
N PRO A 154 -21.95 30.41 5.07
CA PRO A 154 -22.00 31.59 5.93
C PRO A 154 -21.18 32.77 5.40
N SER A 155 -20.10 32.52 4.65
CA SER A 155 -19.23 33.55 4.10
C SER A 155 -18.51 33.11 2.83
N VAL A 156 -17.86 34.08 2.17
CA VAL A 156 -17.00 33.84 0.98
C VAL A 156 -15.84 32.91 1.34
N GLU A 157 -15.24 33.11 2.51
CA GLU A 157 -14.14 32.30 3.02
C GLU A 157 -14.56 30.84 3.23
N GLU A 158 -15.75 30.60 3.81
CA GLU A 158 -16.28 29.24 3.96
C GLU A 158 -16.58 28.57 2.62
N ALA A 159 -17.09 29.31 1.64
CA ALA A 159 -17.31 28.79 0.29
C ALA A 159 -15.98 28.39 -0.39
N LEU A 160 -14.96 29.25 -0.29
CA LEU A 160 -13.61 28.97 -0.80
C LEU A 160 -12.96 27.79 -0.07
N GLN A 161 -13.13 27.68 1.24
CA GLN A 161 -12.62 26.55 2.02
C GLN A 161 -13.31 25.25 1.63
N GLY A 162 -14.63 25.25 1.41
CA GLY A 162 -15.35 24.07 0.92
C GLY A 162 -14.89 23.66 -0.48
N ALA A 163 -14.64 24.62 -1.37
CA ALA A 163 -14.05 24.33 -2.68
C ALA A 163 -12.62 23.78 -2.55
N ALA A 164 -11.81 24.31 -1.62
CA ALA A 164 -10.48 23.81 -1.31
C ALA A 164 -10.52 22.37 -0.79
N ASP A 165 -11.45 22.03 0.09
CA ASP A 165 -11.64 20.67 0.60
C ASP A 165 -11.97 19.67 -0.52
N ILE A 166 -12.81 20.06 -1.48
CA ILE A 166 -13.14 19.26 -2.68
C ILE A 166 -11.88 19.05 -3.53
N LEU A 167 -11.15 20.12 -3.84
CA LEU A 167 -9.94 20.04 -4.66
C LEU A 167 -8.83 19.24 -3.96
N ALA A 168 -8.70 19.35 -2.64
CA ALA A 168 -7.72 18.60 -1.87
C ALA A 168 -8.00 17.09 -1.92
N GLU A 169 -9.27 16.69 -1.82
CA GLU A 169 -9.67 15.28 -1.98
C GLU A 169 -9.41 14.79 -3.42
N GLN A 170 -9.75 15.58 -4.44
CA GLN A 170 -9.44 15.24 -5.83
C GLN A 170 -7.93 15.06 -6.07
N VAL A 171 -7.09 15.94 -5.49
CA VAL A 171 -5.63 15.82 -5.56
C VAL A 171 -5.15 14.55 -4.83
N ALA A 172 -5.71 14.24 -3.66
CA ALA A 172 -5.30 13.08 -2.86
C ALA A 172 -5.65 11.73 -3.50
N GLU A 173 -6.64 11.71 -4.38
CA GLU A 173 -7.13 10.50 -5.06
C GLU A 173 -6.52 10.28 -6.45
N ARG A 174 -5.65 11.20 -6.90
CA ARG A 174 -4.95 11.05 -8.17
C ARG A 174 -3.93 9.91 -8.14
N ALA A 175 -4.21 8.84 -8.87
CA ALA A 175 -3.35 7.65 -8.96
C ALA A 175 -1.89 7.97 -9.36
N ASP A 176 -1.68 8.93 -10.26
CA ASP A 176 -0.33 9.34 -10.68
C ASP A 176 0.48 9.99 -9.54
N LEU A 177 -0.17 10.81 -8.71
CA LEU A 177 0.45 11.44 -7.55
C LEU A 177 0.69 10.44 -6.43
N ARG A 178 -0.27 9.55 -6.17
CA ARG A 178 -0.13 8.48 -5.17
C ARG A 178 1.05 7.57 -5.49
N ARG A 179 1.18 7.13 -6.74
CA ARG A 179 2.34 6.36 -7.22
C ARG A 179 3.65 7.11 -6.98
N TYR A 180 3.73 8.36 -7.44
CA TYR A 180 4.93 9.17 -7.26
C TYR A 180 5.33 9.30 -5.78
N LEU A 181 4.38 9.60 -4.90
CA LEU A 181 4.64 9.79 -3.46
C LEU A 181 5.00 8.48 -2.74
N ARG A 182 4.36 7.36 -3.11
CA ARG A 182 4.72 6.02 -2.64
C ARG A 182 6.17 5.70 -2.99
N ASP A 183 6.59 5.97 -4.21
CA ASP A 183 7.98 5.78 -4.64
C ASP A 183 8.94 6.69 -3.86
N GLN A 184 8.56 7.94 -3.60
CA GLN A 184 9.38 8.83 -2.77
C GLN A 184 9.54 8.32 -1.34
N LEU A 185 8.47 7.82 -0.72
CA LEU A 185 8.52 7.22 0.62
C LEU A 185 9.41 5.98 0.65
N LEU A 186 9.31 5.10 -0.34
CA LEU A 186 10.12 3.89 -0.43
C LEU A 186 11.61 4.18 -0.66
N GLN A 187 11.93 5.21 -1.44
CA GLN A 187 13.31 5.53 -1.82
C GLN A 187 14.02 6.48 -0.85
N ARG A 188 13.29 7.45 -0.29
CA ARG A 188 13.83 8.58 0.49
C ARG A 188 13.20 8.72 1.87
N GLY A 189 12.18 7.92 2.20
CA GLY A 189 11.58 7.95 3.52
C GLY A 189 12.51 7.41 4.60
N HIS A 190 12.33 7.93 5.81
CA HIS A 190 13.04 7.49 7.00
C HIS A 190 12.03 6.96 8.02
N ILE A 191 12.29 5.76 8.53
CA ILE A 191 11.56 5.30 9.71
C ILE A 191 12.07 6.10 10.91
N THR A 192 11.13 6.48 11.75
CA THR A 192 11.40 7.12 13.04
C THR A 192 10.79 6.26 14.14
N ALA A 193 11.45 6.14 15.28
CA ALA A 193 10.86 5.55 16.46
C ALA A 193 11.27 6.31 17.71
N ALA A 194 10.31 6.48 18.61
CA ALA A 194 10.53 7.11 19.90
C ALA A 194 9.84 6.30 21.01
N ILE A 195 10.49 6.20 22.17
CA ILE A 195 9.87 5.60 23.36
C ILE A 195 8.86 6.58 23.96
N LYS A 196 7.68 6.07 24.34
CA LYS A 196 6.66 6.88 25.01
C LYS A 196 7.16 7.40 26.36
N LYS A 197 6.73 8.62 26.71
CA LYS A 197 7.19 9.35 27.91
C LYS A 197 7.01 8.60 29.23
N GLU A 198 6.06 7.66 29.29
CA GLU A 198 5.81 6.80 30.45
C GLU A 198 6.94 5.81 30.76
N HIS A 199 7.83 5.54 29.80
CA HIS A 199 8.95 4.61 29.96
C HIS A 199 10.29 5.33 30.11
N ARG A 200 10.85 5.30 31.33
CA ARG A 200 12.19 5.82 31.64
C ARG A 200 13.29 5.05 30.92
N GLU A 201 14.48 5.63 30.85
CA GLU A 201 15.66 4.96 30.29
C GLU A 201 16.06 3.76 31.16
N GLY A 202 16.46 2.66 30.51
CA GLY A 202 16.85 1.41 31.18
C GLY A 202 15.68 0.51 31.58
N THR A 203 14.42 0.92 31.37
CA THR A 203 13.25 0.15 31.83
C THR A 203 12.65 -0.75 30.76
N THR A 204 13.15 -0.69 29.52
CA THR A 204 12.56 -1.44 28.41
C THR A 204 13.63 -2.12 27.57
N LYS A 205 13.30 -3.30 27.04
CA LYS A 205 14.14 -4.00 26.05
C LYS A 205 14.28 -3.25 24.71
N PHE A 206 13.60 -2.11 24.55
CA PHE A 206 13.60 -1.29 23.34
C PHE A 206 14.44 -0.03 23.48
N ASP A 207 15.26 0.10 24.53
CA ASP A 207 16.04 1.32 24.79
C ASP A 207 16.96 1.73 23.63
N MET A 208 17.44 0.76 22.84
CA MET A 208 18.19 1.06 21.61
C MET A 208 17.39 1.82 20.54
N TYR A 209 16.07 1.89 20.67
CA TYR A 209 15.15 2.57 19.76
C TYR A 209 14.60 3.90 20.31
N ARG A 210 15.18 4.44 21.39
CA ARG A 210 14.67 5.65 22.08
C ARG A 210 14.57 6.88 21.18
N ASP A 211 15.55 7.08 20.32
CA ASP A 211 15.61 8.14 19.30
C ASP A 211 16.13 7.55 17.98
N TYR A 212 15.41 6.55 17.47
CA TYR A 212 15.85 5.81 16.29
C TYR A 212 15.41 6.47 15.00
N GLN A 213 16.35 6.59 14.06
CA GLN A 213 16.06 6.98 12.69
C GLN A 213 16.89 6.13 11.72
N ALA A 214 16.24 5.61 10.67
CA ALA A 214 16.94 4.87 9.63
C ALA A 214 16.26 5.04 8.27
N PRO A 215 17.01 5.06 7.15
CA PRO A 215 16.43 5.04 5.81
C PRO A 215 15.56 3.78 5.60
N LEU A 216 14.32 3.97 5.14
CA LEU A 216 13.39 2.87 4.89
C LEU A 216 13.89 1.91 3.80
N ARG A 217 14.67 2.43 2.84
CA ARG A 217 15.21 1.65 1.73
C ARG A 217 16.19 0.57 2.20
N THR A 218 16.98 0.83 3.24
CA THR A 218 18.10 -0.01 3.68
C THR A 218 17.88 -0.64 5.06
N ILE A 219 16.71 -0.44 5.68
CA ILE A 219 16.42 -1.00 7.01
C ILE A 219 16.38 -2.53 6.96
N ALA A 220 17.02 -3.16 7.95
CA ALA A 220 17.01 -4.62 8.08
C ALA A 220 15.65 -5.13 8.57
N SER A 221 15.22 -6.30 8.07
CA SER A 221 13.92 -6.90 8.42
C SER A 221 13.73 -7.11 9.93
N HIS A 222 14.76 -7.61 10.62
CA HIS A 222 14.70 -7.85 12.07
C HIS A 222 14.54 -6.56 12.89
N ASN A 223 15.20 -5.47 12.49
CA ASN A 223 15.04 -4.16 13.15
C ASN A 223 13.60 -3.66 12.97
N LEU A 224 13.08 -3.77 11.76
CA LEU A 224 11.72 -3.35 11.45
C LEU A 224 10.67 -4.15 12.25
N LEU A 225 10.86 -5.47 12.39
CA LEU A 225 10.02 -6.32 13.25
C LEU A 225 10.13 -5.96 14.74
N ALA A 226 11.32 -5.57 15.21
CA ALA A 226 11.51 -5.13 16.58
C ALA A 226 10.77 -3.81 16.87
N LEU A 227 10.79 -2.87 15.91
CA LEU A 227 10.04 -1.62 16.00
C LEU A 227 8.53 -1.86 16.11
N TRP A 228 7.95 -2.69 15.23
CA TRP A 228 6.53 -3.04 15.33
C TRP A 228 6.18 -3.82 16.59
N ARG A 229 7.09 -4.67 17.08
CA ARG A 229 6.89 -5.34 18.37
C ARG A 229 6.79 -4.31 19.49
N GLY A 230 7.69 -3.33 19.53
CA GLY A 230 7.65 -2.26 20.53
C GLY A 230 6.42 -1.37 20.41
N GLU A 231 5.96 -1.10 19.18
CA GLU A 231 4.70 -0.37 18.95
C GLU A 231 3.48 -1.16 19.43
N ARG A 232 3.40 -2.45 19.10
CA ARG A 232 2.31 -3.35 19.54
C ARG A 232 2.29 -3.55 21.05
N GLU A 233 3.46 -3.61 21.69
CA GLU A 233 3.59 -3.65 23.16
C GLU A 233 3.29 -2.28 23.81
N GLY A 234 3.02 -1.25 23.01
CA GLY A 234 2.65 0.07 23.48
C GLY A 234 3.82 0.91 23.99
N ILE A 235 5.07 0.48 23.78
CA ILE A 235 6.27 1.14 24.31
C ILE A 235 6.84 2.15 23.32
N LEU A 236 6.82 1.83 22.02
CA LEU A 236 7.31 2.70 20.96
C LEU A 236 6.15 3.40 20.25
N LYS A 237 6.46 4.57 19.71
CA LYS A 237 5.72 5.23 18.64
C LYS A 237 6.58 5.14 17.38
N VAL A 238 6.10 4.45 16.36
CA VAL A 238 6.81 4.30 15.09
C VAL A 238 6.18 5.23 14.06
N GLY A 239 7.01 5.88 13.25
CA GLY A 239 6.61 6.80 12.20
C GLY A 239 7.39 6.56 10.91
N LEU A 240 6.85 7.06 9.81
CA LEU A 240 7.55 7.15 8.54
C LEU A 240 7.46 8.59 8.08
N ASP A 241 8.63 9.22 7.96
CA ASP A 241 8.76 10.61 7.59
C ASP A 241 9.54 10.78 6.29
N LEU A 242 9.31 11.93 5.66
CA LEU A 242 9.90 12.36 4.41
C LEU A 242 9.98 13.88 4.45
N GLU A 243 11.04 14.46 3.87
CA GLU A 243 11.19 15.91 3.76
C GLU A 243 10.01 16.52 2.99
N VAL A 244 9.32 17.46 3.62
CA VAL A 244 8.02 17.97 3.13
C VAL A 244 8.21 18.98 1.99
N ASP A 245 9.17 19.91 2.12
CA ASP A 245 9.31 21.01 1.16
C ASP A 245 9.60 20.54 -0.28
N PRO A 246 10.52 19.58 -0.53
CA PRO A 246 10.73 19.06 -1.87
C PRO A 246 9.48 18.41 -2.46
N ILE A 247 8.65 17.79 -1.61
CA ILE A 247 7.41 17.13 -2.02
C ILE A 247 6.34 18.16 -2.38
N LEU A 248 6.12 19.16 -1.54
CA LEU A 248 5.16 20.24 -1.84
C LEU A 248 5.56 20.98 -3.12
N HIS A 249 6.85 21.28 -3.30
CA HIS A 249 7.34 21.91 -4.53
C HIS A 249 7.10 21.03 -5.77
N ALA A 250 7.35 19.73 -5.65
CA ALA A 250 7.13 18.77 -6.73
C ALA A 250 5.64 18.61 -7.09
N LEU A 251 4.74 18.67 -6.11
CA LEU A 251 3.29 18.66 -6.33
C LEU A 251 2.82 19.98 -6.95
N GLU A 252 3.31 21.12 -6.47
CA GLU A 252 3.02 22.45 -7.02
C GLU A 252 3.37 22.51 -8.51
N LYS A 253 4.57 22.07 -8.90
CA LYS A 253 5.01 22.03 -10.30
C LYS A 253 4.09 21.17 -11.19
N ARG A 254 3.47 20.13 -10.63
CA ARG A 254 2.57 19.23 -11.37
C ARG A 254 1.15 19.77 -11.46
N LEU A 255 0.68 20.47 -10.43
CA LEU A 255 -0.74 20.82 -10.26
C LEU A 255 -1.07 22.28 -10.57
N VAL A 256 -0.15 23.22 -10.30
CA VAL A 256 -0.35 24.64 -10.59
C VAL A 256 0.06 24.92 -12.03
N LYS A 257 -0.90 25.35 -12.86
CA LYS A 257 -0.69 25.63 -14.29
C LYS A 257 -0.76 27.11 -14.62
N THR A 258 -1.30 27.91 -13.71
CA THR A 258 -1.46 29.36 -13.89
C THR A 258 -0.29 30.17 -13.32
N PRO A 259 0.07 31.30 -13.96
CA PRO A 259 0.96 32.30 -13.38
C PRO A 259 0.24 33.29 -12.44
N VAL A 260 -1.09 33.23 -12.34
CA VAL A 260 -1.88 34.16 -11.50
C VAL A 260 -1.64 33.89 -10.02
N THR A 261 -1.09 34.89 -9.31
CA THR A 261 -0.64 34.77 -7.92
C THR A 261 -1.74 34.32 -6.96
N GLU A 262 -2.94 34.90 -7.04
CA GLU A 262 -4.07 34.57 -6.15
C GLU A 262 -4.46 33.09 -6.26
N ILE A 263 -4.58 32.58 -7.50
CA ILE A 263 -4.93 31.17 -7.75
C ILE A 263 -3.78 30.24 -7.35
N ARG A 264 -2.53 30.63 -7.60
CA ARG A 264 -1.35 29.87 -7.17
C ARG A 264 -1.32 29.73 -5.65
N GLN A 265 -1.51 30.81 -4.90
CA GLN A 265 -1.54 30.78 -3.43
C GLN A 265 -2.66 29.88 -2.90
N PHE A 266 -3.85 29.99 -3.49
CA PHE A 266 -4.97 29.10 -3.16
C PHE A 266 -4.60 27.63 -3.38
N TYR A 267 -4.01 27.30 -4.53
CA TYR A 267 -3.58 25.93 -4.82
C TYR A 267 -2.43 25.44 -3.93
N GLN A 268 -1.52 26.31 -3.50
CA GLN A 268 -0.46 25.94 -2.56
C GLN A 268 -1.06 25.46 -1.22
N GLU A 269 -2.08 26.14 -0.71
CA GLU A 269 -2.79 25.71 0.49
C GLU A 269 -3.59 24.41 0.27
N VAL A 270 -4.26 24.27 -0.88
CA VAL A 270 -4.94 23.00 -1.27
C VAL A 270 -3.96 21.84 -1.30
N ILE A 271 -2.78 22.02 -1.90
CA ILE A 271 -1.74 20.97 -2.02
C ILE A 271 -1.18 20.62 -0.64
N LYS A 272 -0.94 21.63 0.21
CA LYS A 272 -0.45 21.42 1.57
C LYS A 272 -1.45 20.64 2.42
N ASP A 273 -2.75 20.97 2.34
CA ASP A 273 -3.80 20.24 3.01
C ASP A 273 -3.97 18.82 2.44
N ALA A 274 -4.03 18.66 1.11
CA ALA A 274 -4.11 17.36 0.46
C ALA A 274 -2.94 16.45 0.86
N TYR A 275 -1.72 16.99 0.89
CA TYR A 275 -0.54 16.24 1.33
C TYR A 275 -0.62 15.87 2.80
N GLY A 276 -0.80 16.85 3.69
CA GLY A 276 -0.70 16.64 5.14
C GLY A 276 -1.84 15.82 5.72
N ARG A 277 -3.08 16.07 5.29
CA ARG A 277 -4.28 15.47 5.87
C ARG A 277 -4.67 14.14 5.21
N LEU A 278 -4.43 13.99 3.91
CA LEU A 278 -4.98 12.87 3.13
C LEU A 278 -3.89 11.94 2.60
N LEU A 279 -2.92 12.46 1.84
CA LEU A 279 -1.89 11.65 1.19
C LEU A 279 -0.88 11.08 2.17
N LYS A 280 -0.27 11.90 3.04
CA LYS A 280 0.76 11.44 3.98
C LYS A 280 0.24 10.31 4.88
N PRO A 281 -0.88 10.43 5.61
CA PRO A 281 -1.35 9.36 6.48
C PRO A 281 -1.68 8.08 5.71
N SER A 282 -2.39 8.21 4.59
CA SER A 282 -2.80 7.06 3.76
C SER A 282 -1.59 6.31 3.20
N LEU A 283 -0.65 7.02 2.57
CA LEU A 283 0.52 6.41 1.95
C LEU A 283 1.53 5.91 2.99
N THR A 284 1.67 6.58 4.14
CA THR A 284 2.47 6.07 5.25
C THR A 284 1.93 4.72 5.72
N SER A 285 0.63 4.59 5.96
CA SER A 285 0.04 3.31 6.38
C SER A 285 0.24 2.22 5.32
N GLU A 286 0.05 2.56 4.04
CA GLU A 286 0.22 1.63 2.92
C GLU A 286 1.67 1.12 2.82
N VAL A 287 2.64 2.03 2.78
CA VAL A 287 4.07 1.70 2.68
C VAL A 287 4.54 0.92 3.91
N MET A 288 4.06 1.27 5.10
CA MET A 288 4.38 0.54 6.33
C MET A 288 3.82 -0.89 6.31
N ALA A 289 2.60 -1.09 5.81
CA ALA A 289 2.01 -2.41 5.67
C ALA A 289 2.77 -3.28 4.63
N GLU A 290 3.14 -2.70 3.50
CA GLU A 290 3.95 -3.35 2.48
C GLU A 290 5.31 -3.80 3.05
N LYS A 291 6.02 -2.88 3.71
CA LYS A 291 7.31 -3.18 4.35
C LYS A 291 7.18 -4.21 5.46
N LYS A 292 6.03 -4.28 6.12
CA LYS A 292 5.74 -5.31 7.11
C LYS A 292 5.62 -6.68 6.49
N ALA A 293 4.82 -6.80 5.44
CA ALA A 293 4.68 -8.05 4.70
C ALA A 293 6.05 -8.53 4.16
N TRP A 294 6.87 -7.62 3.66
CA TRP A 294 8.25 -7.92 3.24
C TRP A 294 9.11 -8.45 4.39
N ALA A 295 9.14 -7.75 5.54
CA ALA A 295 9.97 -8.17 6.67
C ALA A 295 9.52 -9.49 7.29
N ASP A 296 8.19 -9.71 7.37
CA ASP A 296 7.61 -10.98 7.78
C ASP A 296 8.05 -12.11 6.82
N GLY A 297 7.99 -11.88 5.50
CA GLY A 297 8.43 -12.85 4.49
C GLY A 297 9.90 -13.25 4.62
N VAL A 298 10.80 -12.28 4.80
CA VAL A 298 12.24 -12.55 5.02
C VAL A 298 12.48 -13.36 6.30
N SER A 299 11.74 -13.03 7.36
CA SER A 299 11.83 -13.72 8.65
C SER A 299 11.33 -15.16 8.54
N ILE A 300 10.21 -15.38 7.86
CA ILE A 300 9.64 -16.71 7.59
C ILE A 300 10.62 -17.58 6.80
N GLN A 301 11.27 -17.04 5.76
CA GLN A 301 12.29 -17.77 5.00
C GLN A 301 13.46 -18.23 5.88
N THR A 302 13.87 -17.38 6.83
CA THR A 302 14.94 -17.72 7.79
C THR A 302 14.49 -18.84 8.73
N PHE A 303 13.26 -18.78 9.24
CA PHE A 303 12.68 -19.84 10.07
C PHE A 303 12.46 -21.14 9.30
N GLU A 304 12.01 -21.08 8.05
CA GLU A 304 11.83 -22.23 7.16
C GLU A 304 13.17 -22.94 6.95
N ALA A 305 14.24 -22.21 6.64
CA ALA A 305 15.56 -22.78 6.48
C ALA A 305 16.07 -23.47 7.76
N ASN A 306 15.89 -22.83 8.92
CA ASN A 306 16.27 -23.39 10.22
C ASN A 306 15.47 -24.66 10.56
N LEU A 307 14.15 -24.63 10.36
CA LEU A 307 13.27 -25.77 10.61
C LEU A 307 13.58 -26.94 9.67
N LYS A 308 13.81 -26.66 8.38
CA LYS A 308 14.20 -27.66 7.41
C LYS A 308 15.50 -28.37 7.82
N ASN A 309 16.51 -27.62 8.26
CA ASN A 309 17.77 -28.19 8.75
C ASN A 309 17.56 -29.06 10.00
N LEU A 310 16.70 -28.63 10.92
CA LEU A 310 16.37 -29.41 12.12
C LEU A 310 15.64 -30.72 11.77
N LEU A 311 14.65 -30.67 10.88
CA LEU A 311 13.87 -31.85 10.46
C LEU A 311 14.68 -32.85 9.63
N LEU A 312 15.67 -32.36 8.87
CA LEU A 312 16.56 -33.20 8.07
C LEU A 312 17.84 -33.59 8.82
N SER A 313 17.92 -33.27 10.11
CA SER A 313 19.04 -33.71 10.94
C SER A 313 19.10 -35.25 10.99
N PRO A 314 20.28 -35.86 10.84
CA PRO A 314 20.42 -37.31 10.84
C PRO A 314 19.83 -37.93 12.12
N PRO A 315 18.95 -38.93 12.03
CA PRO A 315 18.42 -39.59 13.21
C PRO A 315 19.54 -40.37 13.91
N ALA A 316 19.60 -40.29 15.25
CA ALA A 316 20.57 -41.03 16.06
C ALA A 316 20.38 -42.57 16.01
N GLY A 317 19.22 -43.02 15.51
CA GLY A 317 18.83 -44.42 15.35
C GLY A 317 18.15 -45.01 16.59
N MET A 318 17.87 -46.31 16.56
CA MET A 318 17.21 -47.04 17.64
C MET A 318 18.21 -47.37 18.75
N LYS A 319 18.55 -46.38 19.58
CA LYS A 319 19.46 -46.53 20.73
C LYS A 319 18.76 -46.14 22.03
N PRO A 320 19.04 -46.81 23.16
CA PRO A 320 18.59 -46.34 24.47
C PRO A 320 19.00 -44.87 24.67
N THR A 321 18.03 -44.02 24.99
CA THR A 321 18.23 -42.56 25.01
C THR A 321 17.65 -41.98 26.29
N LEU A 322 18.48 -41.26 27.05
CA LEU A 322 18.03 -40.46 28.19
C LEU A 322 17.71 -39.03 27.72
N GLY A 323 16.43 -38.70 27.63
CA GLY A 323 15.98 -37.33 27.36
C GLY A 323 16.07 -36.48 28.64
N VAL A 324 16.82 -35.37 28.57
CA VAL A 324 16.96 -34.42 29.69
C VAL A 324 16.46 -33.05 29.23
N ASP A 325 15.35 -32.60 29.82
CA ASP A 325 14.83 -31.24 29.64
C ASP A 325 15.31 -30.35 30.80
N PRO A 326 16.28 -29.44 30.57
CA PRO A 326 16.93 -28.69 31.64
C PRO A 326 16.01 -27.60 32.23
N GLY A 327 16.01 -27.48 33.57
CA GLY A 327 15.27 -26.43 34.27
C GLY A 327 15.97 -25.97 35.55
N PHE A 328 16.08 -24.65 35.74
CA PHE A 328 16.70 -24.08 36.94
C PHE A 328 15.80 -24.20 38.18
N ARG A 329 14.68 -23.47 38.20
CA ARG A 329 13.79 -23.41 39.37
C ARG A 329 13.01 -24.70 39.61
N THR A 330 12.63 -25.41 38.55
CA THR A 330 11.78 -26.61 38.62
C THR A 330 12.55 -27.92 38.50
N GLY A 331 13.89 -27.84 38.46
CA GLY A 331 14.76 -29.00 38.19
C GLY A 331 14.67 -29.50 36.75
N CYS A 332 15.57 -30.44 36.42
CA CYS A 332 15.59 -31.15 35.14
C CYS A 332 14.53 -32.25 35.12
N LYS A 333 13.83 -32.39 33.99
CA LYS A 333 12.88 -33.49 33.75
C LYS A 333 13.63 -34.56 32.96
N VAL A 334 13.41 -35.81 33.31
CA VAL A 334 14.18 -36.93 32.77
C VAL A 334 13.21 -38.01 32.28
N ALA A 335 13.46 -38.51 31.07
CA ALA A 335 12.76 -39.65 30.48
C ALA A 335 13.79 -40.62 29.89
N ALA A 336 13.60 -41.92 30.09
CA ALA A 336 14.48 -42.99 29.62
C ALA A 336 13.67 -44.07 28.91
#